data_AF-A0AAD7IJD8-F1
#
_entry.id   AF-A0AAD7IJD8-F1
#
_cell.length_a   1.000
_cell.length_b   1.000
_cell.length_c   1.000
_cell.angle_alpha   90.00
_cell.angle_beta   90.00
_cell.angle_gamma   90.00
#
_symmetry.space_group_name_H-M   'P 1'
#
loop_
_entity.id
_entity.type
_entity.pdbx_description
1 polymer ?
#
loop_
_entity_poly.entity_id
_entity_poly.type
_entity_poly.pdbx_seq_one_letter_code
_entity_poly.pdbx_strand_id
1 'polypeptide(L)'
;MADNHLGVGALTHSNQALPQLLTLDANDRDLLHEEETERWHPPPASGWGQMPDDGPVDREEQSGPVSSLQINMRTIEPAYPRARKRQRAIDDEEDSEEEDDDAGEPSAPKKKKSRSIADLPEEHQKICDTAFDNLKIELTPHTPFPVSVGRGRSARAHTDKFTELLLTAFTEAAFELELEDVEPTKADLALIRSRVPQFRSGLKATAREFVPGAYGFVDILTLRNPTQADINTQVEKNRHKVNGLLETFIYTDPDKISPETMFGHQIFQHVFTAYYFGDGDKNRAFYFEGKGELPFVTIALVVVAVLCAIEEWSTGRRQTKKEAKKFSHKNYAKTYEATLAGLKKWQGHCEQRVQQGRDATNAATDLQERLLRVARTVSHKPEDEVEQEGGRDLFSMDAMFAQQSRVV
;
A
#
# COMPACT_ATOMS: atom_id res chain seq x y z
N MET A 1 42.84 59.83 15.22
CA MET A 1 42.43 60.46 13.95
C MET A 1 42.88 59.55 12.83
N ALA A 2 41.98 59.30 11.88
CA ALA A 2 42.08 58.50 10.65
C ALA A 2 41.40 57.12 10.71
N ASP A 3 40.10 57.16 10.45
CA ASP A 3 39.21 56.06 10.09
C ASP A 3 39.54 55.53 8.68
N ASN A 4 39.39 54.21 8.48
CA ASN A 4 39.38 53.59 7.15
C ASN A 4 38.08 52.80 6.98
N HIS A 5 37.16 53.37 6.20
CA HIS A 5 35.96 52.75 5.66
C HIS A 5 36.21 52.32 4.20
N LEU A 6 35.98 51.03 3.91
CA LEU A 6 35.71 50.48 2.57
C LEU A 6 34.59 49.46 2.81
N GLY A 7 33.43 49.45 2.16
CA GLY A 7 33.05 49.97 0.85
C GLY A 7 32.35 48.83 0.10
N VAL A 8 31.09 48.54 0.47
CA VAL A 8 30.28 47.45 -0.11
C VAL A 8 29.63 47.94 -1.41
N GLY A 9 30.01 47.35 -2.54
CA GLY A 9 29.43 47.63 -3.86
C GLY A 9 28.23 46.71 -4.14
N ALA A 10 27.06 47.31 -4.32
CA ALA A 10 25.84 46.64 -4.78
C ALA A 10 25.78 46.65 -6.32
N LEU A 11 25.68 45.47 -6.93
CA LEU A 11 25.42 45.28 -8.36
C LEU A 11 23.91 45.19 -8.58
N THR A 12 23.36 46.19 -9.29
CA THR A 12 21.99 46.22 -9.78
C THR A 12 21.90 45.49 -11.12
N HIS A 13 21.15 44.39 -11.16
CA HIS A 13 20.83 43.71 -12.42
C HIS A 13 19.57 44.28 -13.07
N SER A 14 19.71 44.49 -14.36
CA SER A 14 18.79 45.11 -15.31
C SER A 14 17.56 44.24 -15.57
N ASN A 15 16.37 44.84 -15.46
CA ASN A 15 15.10 44.27 -15.90
C ASN A 15 14.96 44.45 -17.42
N GLN A 16 14.97 43.35 -18.18
CA GLN A 16 14.58 43.36 -19.60
C GLN A 16 13.20 42.69 -19.80
N ALA A 17 12.39 43.45 -20.53
CA ALA A 17 11.08 43.22 -21.11
C ALA A 17 10.64 41.77 -21.39
N LEU A 18 9.43 41.45 -20.93
CA LEU A 18 8.58 40.36 -21.43
C LEU A 18 7.64 40.87 -22.54
N PRO A 19 7.39 40.10 -23.62
CA PRO A 19 6.40 40.46 -24.62
C PRO A 19 4.97 40.15 -24.17
N GLN A 20 4.06 41.03 -24.60
CA GLN A 20 2.63 41.04 -24.34
C GLN A 20 1.95 39.77 -24.85
N LEU A 21 1.24 39.08 -23.95
CA LEU A 21 0.30 38.01 -24.29
C LEU A 21 -1.12 38.56 -24.31
N LEU A 22 -1.79 38.23 -25.41
CA LEU A 22 -3.17 38.54 -25.81
C LEU A 22 -4.18 38.52 -24.65
N THR A 23 -4.90 39.63 -24.53
CA THR A 23 -6.18 39.73 -23.85
C THR A 23 -7.23 38.89 -24.59
N LEU A 24 -7.74 37.86 -23.93
CA LEU A 24 -9.00 37.22 -24.32
C LEU A 24 -10.15 37.92 -23.61
N ASP A 25 -11.16 38.24 -24.42
CA ASP A 25 -12.34 39.01 -24.07
C ASP A 25 -13.12 38.43 -22.88
N ALA A 26 -13.50 39.34 -22.01
CA ALA A 26 -14.54 39.16 -21.01
C ALA A 26 -15.90 39.34 -21.69
N ASN A 27 -16.53 38.24 -22.09
CA ASN A 27 -17.96 38.16 -22.34
C ASN A 27 -18.37 36.68 -22.40
N ASP A 28 -18.62 36.11 -21.22
CA ASP A 28 -19.58 35.02 -20.99
C ASP A 28 -19.67 34.81 -19.48
N ARG A 29 -20.32 35.79 -18.83
CA ARG A 29 -20.78 35.72 -17.45
C ARG A 29 -22.25 36.10 -17.48
N ASP A 30 -23.08 35.10 -17.73
CA ASP A 30 -24.41 34.93 -17.15
C ASP A 30 -25.13 33.81 -17.91
N LEU A 31 -25.98 33.09 -17.19
CA LEU A 31 -26.78 31.93 -17.61
C LEU A 31 -26.11 30.56 -17.45
N LEU A 32 -26.02 30.07 -16.21
CA LEU A 32 -26.50 28.71 -15.89
C LEU A 32 -27.08 28.66 -14.47
N HIS A 33 -28.41 28.59 -14.44
CA HIS A 33 -29.27 27.82 -13.54
C HIS A 33 -28.89 27.65 -12.06
N GLU A 34 -29.71 28.29 -11.22
CA GLU A 34 -30.15 27.72 -9.95
C GLU A 34 -30.88 26.38 -10.24
N GLU A 35 -30.26 25.25 -9.88
CA GLU A 35 -30.95 23.97 -9.72
C GLU A 35 -30.19 23.11 -8.69
N GLU A 36 -30.89 22.81 -7.61
CA GLU A 36 -30.73 21.74 -6.61
C GLU A 36 -29.33 21.17 -6.29
N THR A 37 -28.87 21.48 -5.07
CA THR A 37 -27.82 20.73 -4.37
C THR A 37 -28.33 19.33 -4.01
N GLU A 38 -28.22 18.38 -4.94
CA GLU A 38 -28.37 16.94 -4.67
C GLU A 38 -27.15 16.37 -3.93
N ARG A 39 -27.43 15.40 -3.06
CA ARG A 39 -26.54 14.73 -2.10
C ARG A 39 -25.39 13.98 -2.77
N TRP A 40 -24.31 13.82 -2.01
CA TRP A 40 -23.13 13.00 -2.30
C TRP A 40 -23.48 11.61 -2.88
N HIS A 41 -22.82 11.20 -3.97
CA HIS A 41 -22.46 9.80 -4.25
C HIS A 41 -21.08 9.70 -4.94
N PRO A 42 -20.26 8.70 -4.58
CA PRO A 42 -20.01 7.61 -5.54
C PRO A 42 -19.81 6.23 -4.90
N PRO A 43 -20.35 5.19 -5.55
CA PRO A 43 -19.54 4.05 -6.01
C PRO A 43 -19.89 3.65 -7.49
N PRO A 44 -19.16 2.78 -8.23
CA PRO A 44 -17.71 2.47 -8.26
C PRO A 44 -17.12 2.01 -9.63
N ALA A 45 -15.89 1.46 -9.69
CA ALA A 45 -15.31 0.92 -10.93
C ALA A 45 -15.71 -0.52 -11.35
N SER A 46 -16.28 -1.40 -10.50
CA SER A 46 -17.07 -2.58 -10.99
C SER A 46 -17.75 -3.46 -9.92
N GLY A 47 -17.65 -3.19 -8.61
CA GLY A 47 -18.26 -4.07 -7.60
C GLY A 47 -18.43 -3.42 -6.22
N TRP A 48 -19.20 -2.34 -6.16
CA TRP A 48 -19.56 -1.65 -4.91
C TRP A 48 -21.03 -1.23 -5.05
N GLY A 49 -21.93 -2.09 -4.58
CA GLY A 49 -23.38 -1.90 -4.63
C GLY A 49 -23.85 -0.78 -3.71
N GLN A 50 -24.99 -0.19 -4.07
CA GLN A 50 -25.68 0.92 -3.43
C GLN A 50 -25.77 0.79 -1.90
N MET A 51 -25.34 1.82 -1.18
CA MET A 51 -25.75 2.00 0.21
C MET A 51 -27.21 2.49 0.24
N PRO A 52 -28.07 1.94 1.12
CA PRO A 52 -29.43 2.46 1.29
C PRO A 52 -29.38 3.90 1.86
N ASP A 53 -30.16 4.78 1.25
CA ASP A 53 -30.38 6.16 1.68
C ASP A 53 -31.29 6.13 2.92
N ASP A 54 -30.70 6.34 4.10
CA ASP A 54 -31.46 6.64 5.31
C ASP A 54 -32.04 8.06 5.16
N GLY A 55 -33.21 8.13 4.53
CA GLY A 55 -34.10 9.26 4.69
C GLY A 55 -34.37 9.54 6.17
N PRO A 56 -34.72 10.78 6.54
CA PRO A 56 -34.96 11.14 7.93
C PRO A 56 -36.09 10.28 8.50
N VAL A 57 -35.75 9.29 9.31
CA VAL A 57 -36.72 8.56 10.11
C VAL A 57 -37.10 9.48 11.25
N ASP A 58 -38.34 9.98 11.22
CA ASP A 58 -38.98 10.63 12.37
C ASP A 58 -38.92 9.67 13.56
N ARG A 59 -37.95 9.89 14.44
CA ARG A 59 -37.73 9.09 15.63
C ARG A 59 -38.68 9.58 16.72
N GLU A 60 -39.87 8.99 16.77
CA GLU A 60 -40.70 9.02 17.97
C GLU A 60 -39.90 8.41 19.12
N GLU A 61 -39.61 9.24 20.13
CA GLU A 61 -39.01 8.82 21.39
C GLU A 61 -39.99 7.92 22.15
N GLN A 62 -39.93 6.60 21.92
CA GLN A 62 -40.43 5.63 22.87
C GLN A 62 -39.28 5.14 23.74
N SER A 63 -39.22 5.71 24.94
CA SER A 63 -38.35 5.31 26.03
C SER A 63 -38.78 3.96 26.61
N GLY A 64 -38.28 2.88 26.02
CA GLY A 64 -38.30 1.54 26.62
C GLY A 64 -36.94 1.20 27.24
N PRO A 65 -36.88 0.43 28.35
CA PRO A 65 -35.63 0.05 28.98
C PRO A 65 -34.89 -0.93 28.06
N VAL A 66 -33.79 -0.47 27.46
CA VAL A 66 -32.92 -1.30 26.62
C VAL A 66 -32.13 -2.24 27.53
N SER A 67 -32.56 -3.49 27.55
CA SER A 67 -31.79 -4.62 28.10
C SER A 67 -30.45 -4.70 27.37
N SER A 68 -29.36 -4.53 28.12
CA SER A 68 -28.00 -4.58 27.64
C SER A 68 -27.65 -6.00 27.18
N LEU A 69 -27.85 -6.27 25.89
CA LEU A 69 -27.26 -7.43 25.21
C LEU A 69 -25.74 -7.23 25.12
N GLN A 70 -25.05 -7.69 26.16
CA GLN A 70 -23.61 -7.93 26.13
C GLN A 70 -23.34 -9.05 25.11
N ILE A 71 -22.97 -8.65 23.89
CA ILE A 71 -22.38 -9.58 22.92
C ILE A 71 -20.98 -9.90 23.44
N ASN A 72 -20.91 -10.98 24.22
CA ASN A 72 -19.66 -11.64 24.55
C ASN A 72 -19.06 -12.17 23.24
N MET A 73 -18.08 -11.46 22.70
CA MET A 73 -17.07 -12.03 21.80
C MET A 73 -16.31 -13.09 22.58
N ARG A 74 -16.89 -14.30 22.67
CA ARG A 74 -16.17 -15.47 23.18
C ARG A 74 -15.01 -15.71 22.23
N THR A 75 -13.81 -15.53 22.74
CA THR A 75 -12.56 -16.03 22.18
C THR A 75 -12.71 -17.54 21.98
N ILE A 76 -13.16 -17.95 20.79
CA ILE A 76 -13.02 -19.33 20.35
C ILE A 76 -11.56 -19.47 19.96
N GLU A 77 -10.74 -20.00 20.85
CA GLU A 77 -9.35 -20.36 20.56
C GLU A 77 -9.33 -21.34 19.37
N PRO A 78 -8.82 -20.95 18.20
CA PRO A 78 -8.61 -21.88 17.12
C PRO A 78 -7.32 -22.63 17.46
N ALA A 79 -7.41 -23.96 17.59
CA ALA A 79 -6.22 -24.80 17.68
C ALA A 79 -5.46 -24.74 16.35
N TYR A 80 -4.55 -23.78 16.20
CA TYR A 80 -3.77 -23.61 14.98
C TYR A 80 -2.67 -24.68 14.85
N PRO A 81 -2.44 -25.22 13.64
CA PRO A 81 -1.31 -26.09 13.38
C PRO A 81 0.00 -25.28 13.49
N ARG A 82 0.89 -25.73 14.39
CA ARG A 82 2.25 -25.20 14.59
C ARG A 82 2.95 -24.93 13.26
N ALA A 83 3.37 -23.69 13.04
CA ALA A 83 4.20 -23.30 11.90
C ALA A 83 5.58 -23.98 12.04
N ARG A 84 5.73 -25.17 11.45
CA ARG A 84 7.05 -25.79 11.31
C ARG A 84 7.92 -24.83 10.52
N LYS A 85 9.03 -24.42 11.15
CA LYS A 85 10.17 -23.70 10.57
C LYS A 85 10.79 -24.56 9.46
N ARG A 86 10.12 -24.66 8.32
CA ARG A 86 10.77 -25.06 7.07
C ARG A 86 11.62 -23.87 6.69
N GLN A 87 12.94 -24.05 6.64
CA GLN A 87 13.80 -23.25 5.78
C GLN A 87 13.19 -23.34 4.37
N ARG A 88 12.35 -22.35 4.05
CA ARG A 88 11.95 -22.10 2.67
C ARG A 88 13.19 -21.50 2.04
N ALA A 89 13.91 -22.30 1.27
CA ALA A 89 14.50 -21.77 0.07
C ALA A 89 13.35 -21.04 -0.63
N ILE A 90 13.45 -19.73 -0.70
CA ILE A 90 12.60 -18.95 -1.57
C ILE A 90 13.06 -19.42 -2.95
N ASP A 91 12.36 -20.42 -3.52
CA ASP A 91 12.41 -20.67 -4.95
C ASP A 91 11.77 -19.44 -5.59
N ASP A 92 12.60 -18.41 -5.71
CA ASP A 92 12.42 -17.22 -6.53
C ASP A 92 12.61 -17.63 -7.99
N GLU A 93 11.69 -18.48 -8.48
CA GLU A 93 11.36 -18.44 -9.90
C GLU A 93 10.67 -17.10 -10.15
N GLU A 94 11.49 -16.05 -10.20
CA GLU A 94 11.13 -14.70 -10.57
C GLU A 94 10.71 -14.71 -12.03
N ASP A 95 9.41 -14.82 -12.23
CA ASP A 95 8.78 -14.66 -13.53
C ASP A 95 8.81 -13.17 -13.89
N SER A 96 9.98 -12.75 -14.39
CA SER A 96 10.28 -11.42 -14.94
C SER A 96 9.11 -10.92 -15.78
N GLU A 97 8.35 -9.97 -15.24
CA GLU A 97 7.32 -9.23 -15.96
C GLU A 97 8.02 -8.32 -16.99
N GLU A 98 8.44 -8.90 -18.11
CA GLU A 98 8.59 -8.11 -19.33
C GLU A 98 7.17 -7.71 -19.72
N GLU A 99 6.84 -6.44 -19.52
CA GLU A 99 5.64 -5.79 -20.05
C GLU A 99 5.74 -5.83 -21.58
N ASP A 100 5.35 -6.97 -22.17
CA ASP A 100 5.15 -7.15 -23.60
C ASP A 100 3.89 -6.38 -24.03
N ASP A 101 4.05 -5.06 -24.14
CA ASP A 101 3.06 -4.13 -24.71
C ASP A 101 3.19 -4.01 -26.25
N ASP A 102 3.75 -5.02 -26.93
CA ASP A 102 3.86 -5.00 -28.40
C ASP A 102 3.06 -6.15 -29.02
N ALA A 103 1.87 -5.81 -29.54
CA ALA A 103 1.01 -6.69 -30.34
C ALA A 103 1.59 -6.87 -31.77
N GLY A 104 2.90 -7.06 -31.87
CA GLY A 104 3.67 -7.24 -33.10
C GLY A 104 4.09 -8.70 -33.31
N GLU A 105 4.07 -9.12 -34.57
CA GLU A 105 4.32 -10.45 -35.13
C GLU A 105 5.24 -11.42 -34.35
N PRO A 106 4.97 -12.75 -34.42
CA PRO A 106 5.72 -13.78 -33.70
C PRO A 106 7.18 -13.87 -34.18
N SER A 107 8.06 -13.09 -33.56
CA SER A 107 9.50 -13.19 -33.76
C SER A 107 10.09 -14.37 -32.97
N ALA A 108 11.07 -15.06 -33.56
CA ALA A 108 11.70 -16.24 -32.97
C ALA A 108 12.23 -15.97 -31.54
N PRO A 109 12.14 -16.94 -30.62
CA PRO A 109 12.51 -16.76 -29.22
C PRO A 109 14.00 -16.42 -29.10
N LYS A 110 14.32 -15.16 -28.83
CA LYS A 110 15.68 -14.73 -28.52
C LYS A 110 16.07 -15.35 -27.18
N LYS A 111 17.24 -15.97 -27.11
CA LYS A 111 17.81 -16.47 -25.84
C LYS A 111 17.85 -15.31 -24.85
N LYS A 112 17.10 -15.42 -23.76
CA LYS A 112 17.09 -14.42 -22.68
C LYS A 112 18.51 -14.36 -22.11
N LYS A 113 19.17 -13.20 -22.23
CA LYS A 113 20.42 -12.96 -21.49
C LYS A 113 20.08 -13.11 -20.00
N SER A 114 20.91 -13.85 -19.26
CA SER A 114 20.76 -13.92 -17.80
C SER A 114 20.81 -12.49 -17.26
N ARG A 115 19.81 -12.12 -16.46
CA ARG A 115 19.78 -10.87 -15.71
C ARG A 115 20.30 -11.10 -14.29
N SER A 116 21.25 -12.02 -14.14
CA SER A 116 21.77 -12.38 -12.83
C SER A 116 22.64 -11.23 -12.33
N ILE A 117 22.44 -10.84 -11.07
CA ILE A 117 23.33 -9.87 -10.41
C ILE A 117 24.79 -10.36 -10.43
N ALA A 118 25.01 -11.67 -10.37
CA ALA A 118 26.34 -12.27 -10.40
C ALA A 118 27.11 -12.03 -11.71
N ASP A 119 26.43 -11.62 -12.79
CA ASP A 119 27.07 -11.31 -14.07
C ASP A 119 27.65 -9.87 -14.11
N LEU A 120 27.37 -9.04 -13.09
CA LEU A 120 27.88 -7.67 -12.96
C LEU A 120 29.22 -7.62 -12.20
N PRO A 121 30.05 -6.59 -12.39
CA PRO A 121 31.21 -6.34 -11.52
C PRO A 121 30.79 -6.21 -10.05
N GLU A 122 31.64 -6.66 -9.11
CA GLU A 122 31.32 -6.67 -7.66
C GLU A 122 30.85 -5.32 -7.12
N GLU A 123 31.46 -4.23 -7.57
CA GLU A 123 31.08 -2.86 -7.21
C GLU A 123 29.64 -2.54 -7.64
N HIS A 124 29.29 -2.86 -8.90
CA HIS A 124 27.93 -2.68 -9.42
C HIS A 124 26.90 -3.57 -8.72
N GLN A 125 27.28 -4.76 -8.27
CA GLN A 125 26.40 -5.62 -7.47
C GLN A 125 26.00 -4.93 -6.16
N LYS A 126 27.01 -4.43 -5.41
CA LYS A 126 26.79 -3.70 -4.14
C LYS A 126 25.93 -2.46 -4.37
N ILE A 127 26.25 -1.66 -5.39
CA ILE A 127 25.45 -0.47 -5.73
C ILE A 127 24.01 -0.88 -6.08
N CYS A 128 23.78 -1.91 -6.90
CA CYS A 128 22.43 -2.34 -7.25
C CYS A 128 21.60 -2.84 -6.05
N ASP A 129 22.24 -3.48 -5.07
CA ASP A 129 21.58 -3.90 -3.83
C ASP A 129 21.16 -2.70 -2.99
N THR A 130 22.09 -1.78 -2.69
CA THR A 130 21.78 -0.53 -1.96
C THR A 130 20.78 0.35 -2.71
N ALA A 131 20.94 0.49 -4.02
CA ALA A 131 20.05 1.29 -4.87
C ALA A 131 18.62 0.75 -4.87
N PHE A 132 18.45 -0.57 -4.74
CA PHE A 132 17.11 -1.13 -4.64
C PHE A 132 16.44 -0.77 -3.31
N ASP A 133 17.18 -0.65 -2.22
CA ASP A 133 16.63 -0.18 -0.95
C ASP A 133 16.28 1.31 -1.00
N ASN A 134 17.14 2.15 -1.59
CA ASN A 134 16.84 3.57 -1.83
C ASN A 134 15.61 3.74 -2.72
N LEU A 135 15.49 2.93 -3.77
CA LEU A 135 14.31 2.92 -4.62
C LEU A 135 13.04 2.56 -3.84
N LYS A 136 13.08 1.63 -2.89
CA LYS A 136 11.89 1.30 -2.07
C LYS A 136 11.45 2.46 -1.18
N ILE A 137 12.41 3.24 -0.64
CA ILE A 137 12.13 4.45 0.14
C ILE A 137 11.31 5.42 -0.72
N GLU A 138 11.69 5.60 -1.98
CA GLU A 138 10.99 6.50 -2.90
C GLU A 138 9.66 5.94 -3.43
N LEU A 139 9.59 4.64 -3.74
CA LEU A 139 8.37 4.01 -4.27
C LEU A 139 7.24 4.01 -3.22
N THR A 140 7.56 3.80 -1.94
CA THR A 140 6.58 3.61 -0.86
C THR A 140 5.64 4.81 -0.62
N PRO A 141 6.14 6.06 -0.54
CA PRO A 141 5.31 7.25 -0.33
C PRO A 141 4.87 7.94 -1.62
N HIS A 142 5.45 7.63 -2.78
CA HIS A 142 5.21 8.41 -4.02
C HIS A 142 4.55 7.61 -5.14
N THR A 143 5.17 6.51 -5.59
CA THR A 143 4.81 5.86 -6.86
C THR A 143 5.09 4.36 -6.82
N PRO A 144 4.24 3.54 -6.18
CA PRO A 144 4.46 2.09 -6.11
C PRO A 144 4.18 1.36 -7.44
N PHE A 145 3.58 2.07 -8.40
CA PHE A 145 3.25 1.60 -9.73
C PHE A 145 3.86 2.55 -10.78
N PRO A 146 5.20 2.63 -10.88
CA PRO A 146 5.82 3.52 -11.86
C PRO A 146 5.47 3.03 -13.27
N VAL A 147 4.85 3.90 -14.06
CA VAL A 147 4.55 3.64 -15.46
C VAL A 147 5.78 3.97 -16.27
N SER A 148 6.29 3.04 -17.08
CA SER A 148 7.21 3.46 -18.13
C SER A 148 6.45 4.04 -19.30
N VAL A 149 6.82 5.25 -19.71
CA VAL A 149 6.31 5.80 -20.97
C VAL A 149 6.69 4.82 -22.09
N GLY A 150 5.67 4.23 -22.72
CA GLY A 150 5.88 3.25 -23.79
C GLY A 150 6.77 3.79 -24.90
N ARG A 151 7.38 2.89 -25.69
CA ARG A 151 8.31 3.22 -26.80
C ARG A 151 7.63 3.89 -28.00
N GLY A 152 6.62 4.74 -27.78
CA GLY A 152 6.02 5.57 -28.82
C GLY A 152 7.04 6.57 -29.39
N ARG A 153 6.88 6.92 -30.67
CA ARG A 153 7.82 7.81 -31.39
C ARG A 153 7.98 9.20 -30.76
N SER A 154 7.02 9.65 -29.95
CA SER A 154 7.09 10.92 -29.20
C SER A 154 7.88 10.84 -27.87
N ALA A 155 8.34 9.65 -27.45
CA ALA A 155 9.05 9.44 -26.18
C ALA A 155 10.57 9.69 -26.26
N ARG A 156 11.10 10.15 -27.40
CA ARG A 156 12.57 10.26 -27.61
C ARG A 156 13.25 11.46 -26.95
N ALA A 157 12.49 12.42 -26.41
CA ALA A 157 13.06 13.65 -25.83
C ALA A 157 12.90 13.78 -24.31
N HIS A 158 12.08 12.94 -23.69
CA HIS A 158 11.87 12.96 -22.24
C HIS A 158 12.38 11.67 -21.64
N THR A 159 13.36 11.77 -20.74
CA THR A 159 13.69 10.67 -19.83
C THR A 159 12.41 10.30 -19.11
N ASP A 160 12.04 9.02 -19.21
CA ASP A 160 10.90 8.49 -18.49
C ASP A 160 11.12 8.71 -16.98
N LYS A 161 10.13 9.24 -16.25
CA LYS A 161 10.25 9.55 -14.81
C LYS A 161 10.72 8.34 -14.01
N PHE A 162 10.35 7.13 -14.44
CA PHE A 162 10.84 5.92 -13.80
C PHE A 162 12.35 5.73 -14.03
N THR A 163 12.87 6.05 -15.21
CA THR A 163 14.31 6.01 -15.48
C THR A 163 15.07 7.05 -14.65
N GLU A 164 14.51 8.25 -14.48
CA GLU A 164 15.07 9.26 -13.57
C GLU A 164 15.14 8.71 -12.14
N LEU A 165 14.08 8.07 -11.66
CA LEU A 165 14.05 7.46 -10.33
C LEU A 165 15.11 6.36 -10.15
N LEU A 166 15.32 5.52 -11.17
CA LEU A 166 16.36 4.48 -11.15
C LEU A 166 17.78 5.08 -11.13
N LEU A 167 18.00 6.16 -11.89
CA LEU A 167 19.29 6.87 -11.92
C LEU A 167 19.59 7.54 -10.57
N THR A 168 18.59 8.19 -9.96
CA THR A 168 18.72 8.79 -8.63
C THR A 168 19.07 7.73 -7.60
N ALA A 169 18.33 6.62 -7.55
CA ALA A 169 18.57 5.55 -6.60
C ALA A 169 19.98 4.92 -6.75
N PHE A 170 20.45 4.74 -8.00
CA PHE A 170 21.82 4.27 -8.26
C PHE A 170 22.87 5.27 -7.77
N THR A 171 22.67 6.55 -8.08
CA THR A 171 23.62 7.62 -7.72
C THR A 171 23.73 7.78 -6.20
N GLU A 172 22.61 7.75 -5.49
CA GLU A 172 22.57 7.81 -4.02
C GLU A 172 23.28 6.60 -3.41
N ALA A 173 23.04 5.40 -3.93
CA ALA A 173 23.71 4.19 -3.48
C ALA A 173 25.23 4.21 -3.71
N ALA A 174 25.69 4.72 -4.86
CA ALA A 174 27.12 4.89 -5.12
C ALA A 174 27.75 5.88 -4.13
N PHE A 175 27.04 6.97 -3.83
CA PHE A 175 27.48 7.95 -2.84
C PHE A 175 27.56 7.36 -1.42
N GLU A 176 26.53 6.61 -0.99
CA GLU A 176 26.52 5.94 0.32
C GLU A 176 27.63 4.89 0.49
N LEU A 177 28.04 4.25 -0.61
CA LEU A 177 29.13 3.27 -0.63
C LEU A 177 30.52 3.89 -0.82
N GLU A 178 30.63 5.22 -0.88
CA GLU A 178 31.87 5.96 -1.13
C GLU A 178 32.57 5.54 -2.45
N LEU A 179 31.77 5.21 -3.47
CA LEU A 179 32.25 4.83 -4.81
C LEU A 179 32.12 6.02 -5.75
N GLU A 180 33.20 6.79 -5.90
CA GLU A 180 33.26 7.95 -6.78
C GLU A 180 33.28 7.55 -8.27
N ASP A 181 32.68 8.40 -9.13
CA ASP A 181 32.71 8.31 -10.60
C ASP A 181 32.18 7.01 -11.24
N VAL A 182 31.37 6.22 -10.53
CA VAL A 182 30.72 5.03 -11.10
C VAL A 182 29.45 5.42 -11.86
N GLU A 183 29.50 5.32 -13.20
CA GLU A 183 28.34 5.58 -14.05
C GLU A 183 27.41 4.34 -14.15
N PRO A 184 26.07 4.51 -14.07
CA PRO A 184 25.12 3.42 -14.22
C PRO A 184 25.12 2.86 -15.64
N THR A 185 25.28 1.55 -15.78
CA THR A 185 25.11 0.86 -17.05
C THR A 185 23.64 0.54 -17.32
N LYS A 186 23.31 0.20 -18.58
CA LYS A 186 21.96 -0.29 -18.91
C LYS A 186 21.61 -1.59 -18.20
N ALA A 187 22.60 -2.41 -17.85
CA ALA A 187 22.37 -3.66 -17.14
C ALA A 187 21.97 -3.39 -15.68
N ASP A 188 22.60 -2.41 -15.03
CA ASP A 188 22.29 -1.99 -13.66
C ASP A 188 20.85 -1.48 -13.57
N LEU A 189 20.47 -0.54 -14.44
CA LEU A 189 19.13 0.02 -14.45
C LEU A 189 18.07 -1.04 -14.76
N ALA A 190 18.37 -1.99 -15.66
CA ALA A 190 17.47 -3.10 -15.95
C ALA A 190 17.32 -4.04 -14.74
N LEU A 191 18.41 -4.30 -14.01
CA LEU A 191 18.40 -5.12 -12.81
C LEU A 191 17.57 -4.45 -11.70
N ILE A 192 17.85 -3.20 -11.35
CA ILE A 192 17.12 -2.43 -10.34
C ILE A 192 15.62 -2.37 -10.71
N ARG A 193 15.30 -2.05 -11.97
CA ARG A 193 13.92 -2.03 -12.47
C ARG A 193 13.21 -3.36 -12.29
N SER A 194 13.91 -4.47 -12.57
CA SER A 194 13.31 -5.81 -12.48
C SER A 194 12.92 -6.21 -11.06
N ARG A 195 13.46 -5.52 -10.04
CA ARG A 195 13.15 -5.76 -8.63
C ARG A 195 11.89 -5.04 -8.13
N VAL A 196 11.36 -4.06 -8.86
CA VAL A 196 10.13 -3.33 -8.44
C VAL A 196 8.91 -4.26 -8.26
N PRO A 197 8.64 -5.23 -9.14
CA PRO A 197 7.63 -6.27 -8.87
C PRO A 197 7.89 -7.09 -7.61
N GLN A 198 9.15 -7.34 -7.23
CA GLN A 198 9.50 -8.09 -6.02
C GLN A 198 9.09 -7.33 -4.75
N PHE A 199 9.30 -6.01 -4.71
CA PHE A 199 8.85 -5.15 -3.60
C PHE A 199 7.35 -5.35 -3.33
N ARG A 200 6.52 -5.19 -4.37
CA ARG A 200 5.07 -5.39 -4.28
C ARG A 200 4.73 -6.83 -3.89
N SER A 201 5.39 -7.81 -4.51
CA SER A 201 5.18 -9.23 -4.21
C SER A 201 5.50 -9.58 -2.76
N GLY A 202 6.51 -8.96 -2.18
CA GLY A 202 6.83 -9.08 -0.75
C GLY A 202 5.69 -8.56 0.13
N LEU A 203 5.12 -7.40 -0.20
CA LEU A 203 4.01 -6.82 0.58
C LEU A 203 2.76 -7.71 0.49
N LYS A 204 2.44 -8.21 -0.70
CA LYS A 204 1.37 -9.20 -0.87
C LYS A 204 1.65 -10.49 -0.11
N ALA A 205 2.89 -10.98 -0.11
CA ALA A 205 3.26 -12.18 0.62
C ALA A 205 2.98 -12.01 2.12
N THR A 206 3.33 -10.86 2.70
CA THR A 206 2.96 -10.51 4.08
C THR A 206 1.45 -10.47 4.26
N ALA A 207 0.70 -9.79 3.38
CA ALA A 207 -0.77 -9.74 3.46
C ALA A 207 -1.41 -11.15 3.43
N ARG A 208 -0.87 -12.03 2.58
CA ARG A 208 -1.31 -13.43 2.43
C ARG A 208 -1.17 -14.26 3.72
N GLU A 209 -0.26 -13.88 4.62
CA GLU A 209 -0.09 -14.55 5.92
C GLU A 209 -1.20 -14.15 6.91
N PHE A 210 -1.63 -12.88 6.91
CA PHE A 210 -2.63 -12.36 7.85
C PHE A 210 -4.08 -12.57 7.40
N VAL A 211 -4.36 -12.51 6.10
CA VAL A 211 -5.74 -12.58 5.54
C VAL A 211 -6.54 -13.80 6.04
N PRO A 212 -5.99 -15.03 6.08
CA PRO A 212 -6.78 -16.19 6.54
C PRO A 212 -7.24 -16.08 7.98
N GLY A 213 -6.36 -15.62 8.88
CA GLY A 213 -6.70 -15.43 10.30
C GLY A 213 -7.69 -14.30 10.51
N ALA A 214 -7.46 -13.16 9.86
CA ALA A 214 -8.30 -11.96 10.00
C ALA A 214 -9.76 -12.18 9.57
N TYR A 215 -9.98 -12.97 8.51
CA TYR A 215 -11.31 -13.19 7.93
C TYR A 215 -11.87 -14.62 8.16
N GLY A 216 -11.11 -15.45 8.87
CA GLY A 216 -11.46 -16.84 9.14
C GLY A 216 -11.58 -17.70 7.87
N PHE A 217 -10.71 -17.49 6.87
CA PHE A 217 -10.61 -18.42 5.76
C PHE A 217 -9.99 -19.73 6.24
N VAL A 218 -10.60 -20.85 5.88
CA VAL A 218 -10.09 -22.17 6.24
C VAL A 218 -9.54 -22.83 4.98
N ASP A 219 -8.25 -23.17 5.02
CA ASP A 219 -7.64 -23.98 3.97
C ASP A 219 -8.16 -25.41 4.06
N ILE A 220 -8.70 -25.92 2.96
CA ILE A 220 -9.20 -27.29 2.88
C ILE A 220 -8.13 -28.34 3.22
N LEU A 221 -6.84 -28.01 3.04
CA LEU A 221 -5.72 -28.88 3.35
C LEU A 221 -5.45 -29.00 4.86
N THR A 222 -6.00 -28.11 5.69
CA THR A 222 -5.84 -28.15 7.15
C THR A 222 -6.99 -28.89 7.84
N LEU A 223 -8.04 -29.25 7.11
CA LEU A 223 -9.15 -30.04 7.64
C LEU A 223 -8.68 -31.47 7.97
N ARG A 224 -9.08 -31.99 9.13
CA ARG A 224 -8.73 -33.35 9.57
C ARG A 224 -9.76 -34.35 9.05
N ASN A 225 -9.34 -35.26 8.17
CA ASN A 225 -10.17 -36.31 7.57
C ASN A 225 -11.52 -35.79 7.00
N PRO A 226 -11.52 -34.73 6.18
CA PRO A 226 -12.77 -34.15 5.68
C PRO A 226 -13.47 -35.10 4.71
N THR A 227 -14.80 -35.16 4.79
CA THR A 227 -15.60 -35.76 3.72
C THR A 227 -15.66 -34.83 2.51
N GLN A 228 -16.04 -35.34 1.34
CA GLN A 228 -16.24 -34.48 0.16
C GLN A 228 -17.34 -33.42 0.40
N ALA A 229 -18.34 -33.75 1.21
CA ALA A 229 -19.38 -32.79 1.62
C ALA A 229 -18.77 -31.65 2.45
N ASP A 230 -17.91 -31.95 3.42
CA ASP A 230 -17.22 -30.95 4.24
C ASP A 230 -16.35 -30.01 3.39
N ILE A 231 -15.62 -30.58 2.42
CA ILE A 231 -14.79 -29.80 1.48
C ILE A 231 -15.68 -28.84 0.69
N ASN A 232 -16.78 -29.32 0.11
CA ASN A 232 -17.68 -28.50 -0.70
C ASN A 232 -18.32 -27.39 0.14
N THR A 233 -18.78 -27.71 1.36
CA THR A 233 -19.31 -26.73 2.29
C THR A 233 -18.29 -25.67 2.65
N GLN A 234 -17.03 -26.05 2.91
CA GLN A 234 -16.00 -25.08 3.26
C GLN A 234 -15.59 -24.19 2.07
N VAL A 235 -15.52 -24.76 0.86
CA VAL A 235 -15.28 -24.00 -0.38
C VAL A 235 -16.37 -22.94 -0.58
N GLU A 236 -17.65 -23.32 -0.42
CA GLU A 236 -18.75 -22.37 -0.59
C GLU A 236 -18.76 -21.30 0.50
N LYS A 237 -18.48 -21.65 1.76
CA LYS A 237 -18.30 -20.68 2.85
C LYS A 237 -17.20 -19.67 2.54
N ASN A 238 -16.04 -20.12 2.05
CA ASN A 238 -14.94 -19.23 1.67
C ASN A 238 -15.34 -18.33 0.50
N ARG A 239 -16.02 -18.84 -0.54
CA ARG A 239 -16.52 -18.03 -1.67
C ARG A 239 -17.47 -16.93 -1.21
N HIS A 240 -18.44 -17.30 -0.38
CA HIS A 240 -19.40 -16.37 0.18
C HIS A 240 -18.69 -15.25 0.96
N LYS A 241 -17.69 -15.60 1.78
CA LYS A 241 -16.86 -14.62 2.49
C LYS A 241 -16.10 -13.69 1.56
N VAL A 242 -15.45 -14.21 0.50
CA VAL A 242 -14.75 -13.36 -0.47
C VAL A 242 -15.71 -12.37 -1.10
N ASN A 243 -16.87 -12.84 -1.57
CA ASN A 243 -17.85 -11.98 -2.23
C ASN A 243 -18.34 -10.85 -1.30
N GLY A 244 -18.64 -11.16 -0.03
CA GLY A 244 -19.02 -10.13 0.95
C GLY A 244 -17.87 -9.16 1.24
N LEU A 245 -16.65 -9.66 1.41
CA LEU A 245 -15.49 -8.82 1.73
C LEU A 245 -15.08 -7.88 0.60
N LEU A 246 -15.18 -8.30 -0.67
CA LEU A 246 -14.78 -7.44 -1.80
C LEU A 246 -15.56 -6.12 -1.84
N GLU A 247 -16.74 -6.05 -1.21
CA GLU A 247 -17.57 -4.86 -1.14
C GLU A 247 -17.29 -4.01 0.11
N THR A 248 -16.85 -4.61 1.22
CA THR A 248 -16.84 -3.96 2.54
C THR A 248 -15.51 -4.01 3.30
N PHE A 249 -14.47 -4.68 2.79
CA PHE A 249 -13.21 -4.89 3.53
C PHE A 249 -12.44 -3.61 3.91
N ILE A 250 -12.79 -2.47 3.28
CA ILE A 250 -12.18 -1.18 3.61
C ILE A 250 -12.68 -0.62 4.94
N TYR A 251 -13.85 -1.04 5.45
CA TYR A 251 -14.40 -0.54 6.71
C TYR A 251 -13.83 -1.31 7.91
N THR A 252 -13.72 -0.67 9.09
CA THR A 252 -13.22 -1.33 10.31
C THR A 252 -14.01 -2.57 10.67
N ASP A 253 -15.34 -2.47 10.55
CA ASP A 253 -16.27 -3.58 10.71
C ASP A 253 -16.99 -3.75 9.37
N PRO A 254 -16.68 -4.82 8.60
CA PRO A 254 -17.35 -5.11 7.33
C PRO A 254 -18.87 -5.24 7.45
N ASP A 255 -19.39 -5.52 8.65
CA ASP A 255 -20.82 -5.66 8.93
C ASP A 255 -21.45 -4.32 9.40
N LYS A 256 -20.64 -3.31 9.76
CA LYS A 256 -21.09 -1.98 10.20
C LYS A 256 -20.38 -0.87 9.42
N ILE A 257 -20.97 -0.58 8.27
CA ILE A 257 -20.46 0.41 7.33
C ILE A 257 -20.70 1.81 7.88
N SER A 258 -19.63 2.52 8.27
CA SER A 258 -19.67 3.93 8.64
C SER A 258 -18.56 4.68 7.90
N PRO A 259 -18.81 5.90 7.39
CA PRO A 259 -17.75 6.74 6.84
C PRO A 259 -16.60 6.97 7.83
N GLU A 260 -16.88 6.99 9.13
CA GLU A 260 -15.88 7.22 10.18
C GLU A 260 -14.96 6.02 10.40
N THR A 261 -15.35 4.83 9.91
CA THR A 261 -14.58 3.59 10.03
C THR A 261 -13.86 3.18 8.75
N MET A 262 -13.93 4.01 7.70
CA MET A 262 -13.22 3.75 6.45
C MET A 262 -11.71 3.65 6.65
N PHE A 263 -11.11 2.68 5.98
CA PHE A 263 -9.68 2.32 6.03
C PHE A 263 -9.16 1.97 7.44
N GLY A 264 -10.05 1.77 8.42
CA GLY A 264 -9.70 1.49 9.81
C GLY A 264 -9.54 0.01 10.15
N HIS A 265 -9.69 -0.90 9.17
CA HIS A 265 -9.59 -2.35 9.41
C HIS A 265 -8.21 -2.75 9.96
N GLN A 266 -8.18 -3.52 11.06
CA GLN A 266 -6.94 -3.85 11.78
C GLN A 266 -5.92 -4.61 10.93
N ILE A 267 -6.37 -5.38 9.94
CA ILE A 267 -5.48 -6.07 9.01
C ILE A 267 -4.48 -5.12 8.33
N PHE A 268 -4.86 -3.87 8.04
CA PHE A 268 -3.97 -2.90 7.40
C PHE A 268 -2.81 -2.54 8.33
N GLN A 269 -3.09 -2.35 9.63
CA GLN A 269 -2.06 -2.15 10.65
C GLN A 269 -1.13 -3.36 10.73
N HIS A 270 -1.66 -4.59 10.79
CA HIS A 270 -0.84 -5.79 10.91
C HIS A 270 0.09 -5.98 9.71
N VAL A 271 -0.44 -5.84 8.49
CA VAL A 271 0.35 -5.96 7.27
C VAL A 271 1.40 -4.85 7.18
N PHE A 272 1.02 -3.61 7.49
CA PHE A 272 1.94 -2.47 7.50
C PHE A 272 3.08 -2.67 8.51
N THR A 273 2.75 -2.96 9.77
CA THR A 273 3.75 -3.19 10.83
C THR A 273 4.65 -4.37 10.48
N ALA A 274 4.10 -5.51 10.04
CA ALA A 274 4.92 -6.68 9.74
C ALA A 274 5.84 -6.48 8.52
N TYR A 275 5.43 -5.68 7.53
CA TYR A 275 6.20 -5.47 6.31
C TYR A 275 7.27 -4.36 6.42
N TYR A 276 6.99 -3.30 7.18
CA TYR A 276 7.89 -2.15 7.31
C TYR A 276 8.58 -2.04 8.67
N PHE A 277 8.03 -2.63 9.72
CA PHE A 277 8.54 -2.55 11.10
C PHE A 277 8.77 -3.95 11.69
N GLY A 278 8.95 -4.96 10.83
CA GLY A 278 9.31 -6.31 11.25
C GLY A 278 10.77 -6.42 11.66
N ASP A 279 11.17 -7.57 12.18
CA ASP A 279 12.51 -7.78 12.74
C ASP A 279 13.61 -7.99 11.66
N GLY A 280 14.85 -7.73 12.05
CA GLY A 280 16.07 -8.02 11.27
C GLY A 280 16.12 -7.28 9.94
N ASP A 281 16.53 -7.97 8.87
CA ASP A 281 16.69 -7.43 7.51
C ASP A 281 15.37 -6.91 6.87
N LYS A 282 14.23 -7.12 7.56
CA LYS A 282 12.92 -6.62 7.12
C LYS A 282 12.54 -5.30 7.80
N ASN A 283 13.33 -4.82 8.75
CA ASN A 283 13.08 -3.54 9.39
C ASN A 283 13.35 -2.41 8.39
N ARG A 284 12.30 -1.67 8.06
CA ARG A 284 12.28 -0.53 7.14
C ARG A 284 11.68 0.70 7.82
N ALA A 285 11.78 0.78 9.14
CA ALA A 285 11.24 1.89 9.93
C ALA A 285 11.81 3.24 9.46
N PHE A 286 13.07 3.25 8.99
CA PHE A 286 13.76 4.43 8.47
C PHE A 286 13.07 5.05 7.25
N TYR A 287 12.25 4.31 6.50
CA TYR A 287 11.45 4.85 5.38
C TYR A 287 10.49 5.95 5.84
N PHE A 288 10.14 5.95 7.12
CA PHE A 288 9.21 6.88 7.74
C PHE A 288 9.88 7.76 8.79
N GLU A 289 11.21 7.87 8.81
CA GLU A 289 11.91 8.75 9.72
C GLU A 289 11.52 10.22 9.47
N GLY A 290 11.35 10.98 10.55
CA GLY A 290 10.90 12.38 10.49
C GLY A 290 9.45 12.60 10.01
N LYS A 291 8.71 11.54 9.65
CA LYS A 291 7.30 11.66 9.25
C LYS A 291 6.39 11.67 10.49
N GLY A 292 5.46 12.63 10.55
CA GLY A 292 4.39 12.67 11.56
C GLY A 292 3.23 11.74 11.21
N GLU A 293 3.00 11.53 9.92
CA GLU A 293 1.83 10.85 9.37
C GLU A 293 2.24 9.84 8.30
N LEU A 294 1.49 8.73 8.18
CA LEU A 294 1.66 7.76 7.12
C LEU A 294 1.07 8.30 5.79
N PRO A 295 1.81 8.31 4.66
CA PRO A 295 1.26 8.78 3.39
C PRO A 295 0.09 7.92 2.88
N PHE A 296 -0.95 8.55 2.31
CA PHE A 296 -2.07 7.80 1.70
C PHE A 296 -1.64 6.88 0.57
N VAL A 297 -0.55 7.20 -0.13
CA VAL A 297 0.06 6.32 -1.14
C VAL A 297 0.42 4.97 -0.52
N THR A 298 1.08 4.98 0.65
CA THR A 298 1.43 3.76 1.38
C THR A 298 0.20 3.02 1.87
N ILE A 299 -0.80 3.73 2.41
CA ILE A 299 -2.06 3.12 2.87
C ILE A 299 -2.79 2.44 1.70
N ALA A 300 -2.95 3.13 0.57
CA ALA A 300 -3.57 2.57 -0.63
C ALA A 300 -2.85 1.31 -1.10
N LEU A 301 -1.51 1.31 -1.10
CA LEU A 301 -0.72 0.15 -1.50
C LEU A 301 -0.96 -1.06 -0.58
N VAL A 302 -1.02 -0.85 0.74
CA VAL A 302 -1.32 -1.90 1.72
C VAL A 302 -2.74 -2.44 1.53
N VAL A 303 -3.73 -1.57 1.34
CA VAL A 303 -5.13 -1.94 1.09
C VAL A 303 -5.25 -2.83 -0.15
N VAL A 304 -4.58 -2.46 -1.26
CA VAL A 304 -4.61 -3.24 -2.50
C VAL A 304 -3.85 -4.56 -2.35
N ALA A 305 -2.78 -4.61 -1.57
CA ALA A 305 -2.09 -5.87 -1.27
C ALA A 305 -3.00 -6.85 -0.51
N VAL A 306 -3.77 -6.35 0.45
CA VAL A 306 -4.78 -7.12 1.18
C VAL A 306 -5.89 -7.59 0.24
N LEU A 307 -6.42 -6.70 -0.59
CA LEU A 307 -7.42 -7.05 -1.61
C LEU A 307 -6.92 -8.18 -2.53
N CYS A 308 -5.69 -8.05 -3.02
CA CYS A 308 -5.07 -9.07 -3.87
C CYS A 308 -4.97 -10.41 -3.14
N ALA A 309 -4.63 -10.41 -1.85
CA ALA A 309 -4.58 -11.61 -1.03
C ALA A 309 -5.98 -12.21 -0.74
N ILE A 310 -7.03 -11.39 -0.62
CA ILE A 310 -8.43 -11.85 -0.53
C ILE A 310 -8.88 -12.51 -1.84
N GLU A 311 -8.56 -11.91 -2.99
CA GLU A 311 -8.95 -12.44 -4.31
C GLU A 311 -8.35 -13.83 -4.59
N GLU A 312 -7.21 -14.20 -3.97
CA GLU A 312 -6.65 -15.55 -4.08
C GLU A 312 -7.58 -16.64 -3.53
N TRP A 313 -8.58 -16.27 -2.73
CA TRP A 313 -9.58 -17.18 -2.18
C TRP A 313 -10.88 -17.20 -2.97
N SER A 314 -10.98 -16.45 -4.08
CA SER A 314 -12.22 -16.31 -4.88
C SER A 314 -12.80 -17.63 -5.38
N THR A 315 -11.97 -18.66 -5.58
CA THR A 315 -12.44 -20.01 -5.97
C THR A 315 -12.97 -20.83 -4.79
N GLY A 316 -12.92 -20.31 -3.57
CA GLY A 316 -13.14 -20.99 -2.29
C GLY A 316 -11.94 -21.80 -1.79
N ARG A 317 -10.90 -21.93 -2.64
CA ARG A 317 -9.59 -22.50 -2.31
C ARG A 317 -8.55 -21.41 -2.50
N ARG A 318 -7.49 -21.44 -1.69
CA ARG A 318 -6.34 -20.56 -1.89
C ARG A 318 -5.64 -20.95 -3.19
N GLN A 319 -5.58 -20.02 -4.14
CA GLN A 319 -4.88 -20.19 -5.40
C GLN A 319 -3.37 -20.38 -5.18
N THR A 320 -2.76 -21.25 -5.97
CA THR A 320 -1.30 -21.41 -5.98
C THR A 320 -0.62 -20.20 -6.61
N LYS A 321 0.71 -20.04 -6.43
CA LYS A 321 1.48 -18.93 -7.06
C LYS A 321 1.26 -18.84 -8.58
N LYS A 322 1.03 -19.97 -9.26
CA LYS A 322 0.83 -20.04 -10.72
C LYS A 322 -0.58 -19.61 -11.15
N GLU A 323 -1.58 -19.81 -10.29
CA GLU A 323 -2.98 -19.51 -10.57
C GLU A 323 -3.39 -18.13 -10.06
N ALA A 324 -2.75 -17.66 -8.99
CA ALA A 324 -3.06 -16.39 -8.37
C ALA A 324 -2.70 -15.22 -9.30
N LYS A 325 -3.57 -14.21 -9.36
CA LYS A 325 -3.27 -12.96 -10.05
C LYS A 325 -1.98 -12.36 -9.49
N LYS A 326 -1.02 -12.05 -10.37
CA LYS A 326 0.23 -11.37 -10.00
C LYS A 326 -0.08 -9.97 -9.48
N PHE A 327 0.66 -9.52 -8.45
CA PHE A 327 0.52 -8.16 -7.93
C PHE A 327 1.31 -7.17 -8.80
N SER A 328 0.83 -7.03 -10.03
CA SER A 328 1.49 -6.29 -11.10
C SER A 328 0.79 -4.98 -11.39
N HIS A 329 1.46 -4.11 -12.16
CA HIS A 329 0.89 -2.87 -12.66
C HIS A 329 -0.40 -3.14 -13.46
N LYS A 330 -0.29 -4.03 -14.46
CA LYS A 330 -1.40 -4.43 -15.33
C LYS A 330 -2.66 -4.85 -14.58
N ASN A 331 -2.52 -5.56 -13.46
CA ASN A 331 -3.65 -6.11 -12.74
C ASN A 331 -4.24 -5.15 -11.69
N TYR A 332 -3.42 -4.31 -11.06
CA TYR A 332 -3.82 -3.59 -9.85
C TYR A 332 -3.58 -2.07 -9.88
N ALA A 333 -2.95 -1.49 -10.91
CA ALA A 333 -2.71 -0.04 -10.96
C ALA A 333 -4.01 0.76 -10.89
N LYS A 334 -5.03 0.40 -11.71
CA LYS A 334 -6.34 1.06 -11.70
C LYS A 334 -7.03 0.96 -10.34
N THR A 335 -6.95 -0.22 -9.71
CA THR A 335 -7.53 -0.44 -8.37
C THR A 335 -6.84 0.41 -7.33
N TYR A 336 -5.51 0.48 -7.38
CA TYR A 336 -4.70 1.34 -6.53
C TYR A 336 -5.03 2.83 -6.69
N GLU A 337 -5.13 3.31 -7.92
CA GLU A 337 -5.52 4.70 -8.22
C GLU A 337 -6.91 5.03 -7.67
N ALA A 338 -7.87 4.11 -7.83
CA ALA A 338 -9.21 4.26 -7.27
C ALA A 338 -9.19 4.28 -5.73
N THR A 339 -8.42 3.40 -5.09
CA THR A 339 -8.25 3.39 -3.63
C THR A 339 -7.62 4.70 -3.13
N LEU A 340 -6.58 5.20 -3.81
CA LEU A 340 -5.93 6.47 -3.45
C LEU A 340 -6.87 7.67 -3.62
N ALA A 341 -7.64 7.70 -4.70
CA ALA A 341 -8.68 8.72 -4.91
C ALA A 341 -9.76 8.65 -3.81
N GLY A 342 -10.15 7.44 -3.40
CA GLY A 342 -11.07 7.20 -2.29
C GLY A 342 -10.56 7.75 -0.96
N LEU A 343 -9.29 7.49 -0.61
CA LEU A 343 -8.63 8.03 0.58
C LEU A 343 -8.62 9.56 0.60
N LYS A 344 -8.23 10.19 -0.52
CA LYS A 344 -8.22 11.66 -0.64
C LYS A 344 -9.61 12.29 -0.54
N LYS A 345 -10.60 11.65 -1.15
CA LYS A 345 -12.00 12.11 -1.05
C LYS A 345 -12.52 11.97 0.39
N TRP A 346 -12.18 10.88 1.06
CA TRP A 346 -12.53 10.66 2.46
C TRP A 346 -11.87 11.69 3.38
N GLN A 347 -10.59 11.99 3.17
CA GLN A 347 -9.90 13.08 3.88
C GLN A 347 -10.66 14.41 3.73
N GLY A 348 -11.00 14.82 2.51
CA GLY A 348 -11.74 16.06 2.28
C GLY A 348 -13.12 16.08 2.96
N HIS A 349 -13.78 14.91 3.07
CA HIS A 349 -15.02 14.78 3.83
C HIS A 349 -14.80 14.96 5.34
N CYS A 350 -13.76 14.34 5.92
CA CYS A 350 -13.40 14.52 7.33
C CYS A 350 -13.06 15.97 7.65
N GLU A 351 -12.28 16.63 6.79
CA GLU A 351 -11.95 18.06 6.93
C GLU A 351 -13.19 18.94 6.91
N GLN A 352 -14.13 18.68 6.00
CA GLN A 352 -15.39 19.40 5.92
C GLN A 352 -16.23 19.24 7.20
N ARG A 353 -16.28 18.03 7.79
CA ARG A 353 -17.01 17.79 9.04
C ARG A 353 -16.41 18.53 10.23
N VAL A 354 -15.07 18.59 10.32
CA VAL A 354 -14.37 19.38 11.33
C VAL A 354 -14.66 20.87 11.15
N GLN A 355 -14.62 21.40 9.93
CA GLN A 355 -14.94 22.81 9.65
C GLN A 355 -16.39 23.18 10.01
N GLN A 356 -17.31 22.22 9.88
CA GLN A 356 -18.72 22.38 10.28
C GLN A 356 -18.94 22.21 11.80
N GLY A 357 -17.89 21.91 12.58
CA GLY A 357 -17.99 21.65 14.02
C GLY A 357 -18.73 20.35 14.37
N ARG A 358 -18.87 19.42 13.41
CA ARG A 358 -19.52 18.13 13.64
C ARG A 358 -18.61 17.16 14.38
N ASP A 359 -17.31 17.20 14.04
CA ASP A 359 -16.29 16.35 14.65
C ASP A 359 -15.22 17.21 15.30
N ALA A 360 -14.65 16.71 16.40
CA ALA A 360 -13.56 17.38 17.11
C ALA A 360 -12.21 17.22 16.41
N THR A 361 -12.02 16.13 15.65
CA THR A 361 -10.74 15.77 15.03
C THR A 361 -10.93 15.27 13.60
N ASN A 362 -9.88 15.41 12.79
CA ASN A 362 -9.86 14.85 11.44
C ASN A 362 -9.55 13.35 11.49
N ALA A 363 -10.58 12.51 11.31
CA ALA A 363 -10.45 11.06 11.38
C ALA A 363 -9.41 10.49 10.37
N ALA A 364 -9.21 11.14 9.23
CA ALA A 364 -8.22 10.71 8.25
C ALA A 364 -6.78 10.95 8.75
N THR A 365 -6.51 12.12 9.32
CA THR A 365 -5.23 12.43 9.96
C THR A 365 -5.00 11.51 11.16
N ASP A 366 -6.02 11.29 11.99
CA ASP A 366 -5.93 10.37 13.13
C ASP A 366 -5.58 8.94 12.68
N LEU A 367 -6.18 8.45 11.58
CA LEU A 367 -5.80 7.16 11.00
C LEU A 367 -4.33 7.13 10.59
N GLN A 368 -3.84 8.14 9.86
CA GLN A 368 -2.45 8.19 9.38
C GLN A 368 -1.45 8.23 10.54
N GLU A 369 -1.70 9.04 11.56
CA GLU A 369 -0.88 9.12 12.76
C GLU A 369 -0.92 7.83 13.57
N ARG A 370 -2.12 7.28 13.81
CA ARG A 370 -2.33 6.07 14.59
C ARG A 370 -1.60 4.88 13.97
N LEU A 371 -1.72 4.71 12.65
CA LEU A 371 -1.05 3.62 11.93
C LEU A 371 0.47 3.66 12.12
N LEU A 372 1.07 4.84 11.98
CA LEU A 372 2.50 5.04 12.11
C LEU A 372 2.96 4.93 13.57
N ARG A 373 2.21 5.51 14.51
CA ARG A 373 2.49 5.47 15.95
C ARG A 373 2.50 4.05 16.47
N VAL A 374 1.47 3.26 16.15
CA VAL A 374 1.37 1.86 16.57
C VAL A 374 2.47 1.00 15.94
N ALA A 375 2.87 1.27 14.69
CA ALA A 375 3.96 0.53 14.08
C ALA A 375 5.31 0.80 14.77
N ARG A 376 5.59 2.06 15.12
CA ARG A 376 6.79 2.45 15.87
C ARG A 376 6.85 1.83 17.26
N THR A 377 5.75 1.77 18.00
CA THR A 377 5.74 1.16 19.34
C THR A 377 6.04 -0.32 19.32
N VAL A 378 5.62 -1.04 18.26
CA VAL A 378 5.93 -2.47 18.09
C VAL A 378 7.42 -2.68 17.80
N SER A 379 8.05 -1.79 17.01
CA SER A 379 9.46 -1.90 16.64
C SER A 379 10.44 -1.59 17.78
N HIS A 380 10.02 -0.89 18.83
CA HIS A 380 10.90 -0.44 19.92
C HIS A 380 10.96 -1.40 21.12
N LYS A 381 10.47 -2.65 21.01
CA LYS A 381 10.57 -3.61 22.12
C LYS A 381 12.06 -3.87 22.42
N PRO A 382 12.56 -3.48 23.60
CA PRO A 382 13.98 -3.57 23.93
C PRO A 382 14.42 -5.03 23.91
N GLU A 383 15.55 -5.31 23.25
CA GLU A 383 16.11 -6.66 23.10
C GLU A 383 16.41 -7.33 24.46
N ASP A 384 16.58 -6.53 25.50
CA ASP A 384 16.93 -6.95 26.86
C ASP A 384 15.82 -7.75 27.59
N GLU A 385 14.58 -7.80 27.08
CA GLU A 385 13.51 -8.62 27.66
C GLU A 385 13.42 -10.04 27.06
N VAL A 386 14.23 -10.38 26.05
CA VAL A 386 14.04 -11.61 25.24
C VAL A 386 14.85 -12.81 25.76
N GLU A 387 15.70 -12.65 26.78
CA GLU A 387 16.59 -13.73 27.24
C GLU A 387 15.96 -14.80 28.16
N GLN A 388 14.69 -14.70 28.57
CA GLN A 388 14.11 -15.65 29.54
C GLN A 388 13.00 -16.61 29.06
N GLU A 389 12.45 -16.47 27.85
CA GLU A 389 11.48 -17.45 27.34
C GLU A 389 12.07 -18.29 26.20
N GLY A 390 12.65 -19.42 26.60
CA GLY A 390 13.07 -20.51 25.72
C GLY A 390 11.88 -21.14 25.00
N GLY A 391 11.42 -20.47 23.94
CA GLY A 391 10.33 -20.94 23.10
C GLY A 391 9.94 -19.89 22.07
N ARG A 392 10.79 -19.65 21.07
CA ARG A 392 10.52 -18.74 19.94
C ARG A 392 9.34 -19.22 19.10
N ASP A 393 8.12 -19.02 19.59
CA ASP A 393 6.95 -18.78 18.74
C ASP A 393 7.02 -17.31 18.35
N LEU A 394 7.57 -17.05 17.16
CA LEU A 394 7.58 -15.74 16.53
C LEU A 394 6.12 -15.24 16.49
N PHE A 395 5.83 -14.18 17.25
CA PHE A 395 4.60 -13.39 17.17
C PHE A 395 3.33 -14.24 17.18
N SER A 396 2.93 -14.73 18.36
CA SER A 396 1.54 -15.17 18.53
C SER A 396 0.63 -14.03 18.09
N MET A 397 -0.10 -14.23 16.99
CA MET A 397 -1.07 -13.26 16.47
C MET A 397 -2.04 -12.84 17.59
N ASP A 398 -2.33 -13.74 18.52
CA ASP A 398 -3.20 -13.47 19.67
C ASP A 398 -2.61 -12.41 20.62
N ALA A 399 -1.29 -12.34 20.78
CA ALA A 399 -0.65 -11.29 21.57
C ALA A 399 -0.75 -9.92 20.88
N MET A 400 -0.65 -9.88 19.54
CA MET A 400 -0.83 -8.64 18.77
C MET A 400 -2.29 -8.18 18.77
N PHE A 401 -3.25 -9.11 18.61
CA PHE A 401 -4.69 -8.81 18.70
C PHE A 401 -5.08 -8.38 20.13
N ALA A 402 -4.48 -8.96 21.16
CA ALA A 402 -4.79 -8.64 22.57
C ALA A 402 -4.21 -7.30 23.05
N GLN A 403 -3.04 -6.87 22.52
CA GLN A 403 -2.40 -5.63 22.97
C GLN A 403 -3.14 -4.36 22.50
N GLN A 404 -3.83 -4.42 21.35
CA GLN A 404 -4.54 -3.25 20.78
C GLN A 404 -5.94 -3.04 21.37
N SER A 405 -6.60 -4.08 21.88
CA SER A 405 -7.88 -3.96 22.60
C SER A 405 -7.78 -3.13 23.90
N ARG A 406 -6.56 -2.79 24.34
CA ARG A 406 -6.29 -1.99 25.55
C ARG A 406 -5.97 -0.51 25.26
N VAL A 407 -5.87 -0.12 23.98
CA VAL A 407 -5.47 1.25 23.55
C VAL A 407 -6.65 2.07 23.01
N VAL A 408 -7.88 1.52 23.03
CA VAL A 408 -9.12 2.21 22.66
C VAL A 408 -9.85 2.71 23.90
#